data_AF-A0A645I5Y9-F1
#
_entry.id   AF-A0A645I5Y9-F1
#
_cell.length_a   1.000
_cell.length_b   1.000
_cell.length_c   1.000
_cell.angle_alpha   90.00
_cell.angle_beta   90.00
_cell.angle_gamma   90.00
#
_symmetry.space_group_name_H-M   'P 1'
#
loop_
_entity.id
_entity.type
_entity.pdbx_description
1 polymer ?
#
loop_
_entity_poly.entity_id
_entity_poly.type
_entity_poly.pdbx_seq_one_letter_code
_entity_poly.pdbx_strand_id
1 'polypeptide(L)'
;MLELIYNTHPQDHFGLSLAVSHDTILAAIIAVISGRNTVSHEDWPKMMEGLFVWFEGDVFLESKLKWIWRGQVNELSIREFQNLEKIK
;
A
#
# COMPACT_ATOMS: atom_id res chain seq x y z
N MET A 1 0.55 3.65 -9.10
CA MET A 1 -0.58 3.09 -8.31
C MET A 1 -0.70 3.76 -6.94
N LEU A 2 0.36 3.88 -6.14
CA LEU A 2 0.30 4.52 -4.80
C LEU A 2 -0.25 5.95 -4.82
N GLU A 3 0.13 6.74 -5.82
CA GLU A 3 -0.39 8.10 -6.01
C GLU A 3 -1.90 8.13 -6.29
N LEU A 4 -2.42 7.12 -7.00
CA LEU A 4 -3.87 6.99 -7.21
C LEU A 4 -4.57 6.73 -5.87
N ILE A 5 -4.04 5.84 -5.03
CA ILE A 5 -4.60 5.55 -3.71
C ILE A 5 -4.60 6.82 -2.84
N TYR A 6 -3.49 7.57 -2.84
CA TYR A 6 -3.37 8.84 -2.14
C TYR A 6 -4.44 9.85 -2.59
N ASN A 7 -4.60 10.04 -3.90
CA ASN A 7 -5.56 11.01 -4.46
C ASN A 7 -7.03 10.58 -4.29
N THR A 8 -7.30 9.29 -4.09
CA THR A 8 -8.65 8.78 -3.80
C THR A 8 -9.01 8.80 -2.31
N HIS A 9 -8.13 9.35 -1.45
CA HIS A 9 -8.44 9.45 -0.03
C HIS A 9 -9.63 10.39 0.20
N PRO A 10 -10.59 10.02 1.05
CA PRO A 10 -11.72 10.88 1.35
C PRO A 10 -11.25 12.21 1.92
N GLN A 11 -11.90 13.30 1.51
CA GLN A 11 -11.59 14.65 2.01
C GLN A 11 -12.32 14.97 3.33
N ASP A 12 -13.27 14.11 3.72
CA ASP A 12 -14.01 14.24 4.97
C ASP A 12 -13.11 13.87 6.17
N HIS A 13 -13.27 14.60 7.27
CA HIS A 13 -12.58 14.31 8.52
C HIS A 13 -12.99 12.91 9.01
N PHE A 14 -12.01 12.00 9.12
CA PHE A 14 -12.20 10.56 9.41
C PHE A 14 -12.85 9.72 8.29
N GLY A 15 -12.80 10.17 7.04
CA GLY A 15 -13.30 9.35 5.94
C GLY A 15 -12.48 8.08 5.73
N LEU A 16 -13.17 6.97 5.45
CA LEU A 16 -12.57 5.67 5.16
C LEU A 16 -13.01 5.20 3.77
N SER A 17 -12.04 5.00 2.87
CA SER A 17 -12.28 4.32 1.60
C SER A 17 -12.18 2.80 1.78
N LEU A 18 -13.26 2.10 1.46
CA LEU A 18 -13.29 0.64 1.42
C LEU A 18 -13.42 0.15 -0.02
N ALA A 19 -12.48 -0.67 -0.45
CA ALA A 19 -12.53 -1.33 -1.75
C ALA A 19 -12.59 -2.85 -1.54
N VAL A 20 -13.52 -3.51 -2.23
CA VAL A 20 -13.57 -4.97 -2.32
C VAL A 20 -12.83 -5.38 -3.59
N SER A 21 -11.84 -6.24 -3.45
CA SER A 21 -10.93 -6.60 -4.53
C SER A 21 -10.69 -8.11 -4.58
N HIS A 22 -9.92 -8.55 -5.58
CA HIS A 22 -9.49 -9.93 -5.74
C HIS A 22 -8.13 -10.15 -5.07
N ASP A 23 -7.87 -11.41 -4.73
CA ASP A 23 -6.62 -11.88 -4.14
C ASP A 23 -5.37 -11.43 -4.91
N THR A 24 -5.44 -11.51 -6.24
CA THR A 24 -4.35 -11.17 -7.15
C THR A 24 -3.98 -9.68 -7.08
N ILE A 25 -4.99 -8.81 -6.94
CA ILE A 25 -4.77 -7.36 -6.83
C ILE A 25 -4.15 -7.02 -5.48
N LEU A 26 -4.66 -7.61 -4.39
CA LEU A 26 -4.11 -7.42 -3.06
C LEU A 26 -2.67 -7.92 -2.95
N ALA A 27 -2.38 -9.11 -3.50
CA ALA A 27 -1.02 -9.66 -3.52
C ALA A 27 -0.05 -8.76 -4.28
N ALA A 28 -0.47 -8.21 -5.43
CA ALA A 28 0.32 -7.27 -6.21
C ALA A 28 0.59 -5.95 -5.43
N ILE A 29 -0.42 -5.39 -4.76
CA ILE A 29 -0.25 -4.20 -3.90
C ILE A 29 0.80 -4.50 -2.80
N ILE A 30 0.61 -5.59 -2.06
CA ILE A 30 1.49 -5.98 -0.95
C ILE A 30 2.93 -6.18 -1.45
N ALA A 31 3.11 -6.82 -2.61
CA ALA A 31 4.43 -7.03 -3.19
C ALA A 31 5.13 -5.71 -3.50
N VAL A 32 4.44 -4.80 -4.21
CA VAL A 32 4.97 -3.48 -4.57
C VAL A 32 5.38 -2.69 -3.33
N ILE A 33 4.50 -2.58 -2.32
CA ILE A 33 4.79 -1.78 -1.12
C ILE A 33 5.85 -2.42 -0.23
N SER A 34 6.02 -3.74 -0.31
CA SER A 34 7.09 -4.46 0.37
C SER A 34 8.43 -4.43 -0.39
N GLY A 35 8.50 -3.77 -1.55
CA GLY A 35 9.68 -3.75 -2.42
C GLY A 35 10.04 -5.11 -3.04
N ARG A 36 9.07 -6.05 -3.07
CA ARG A 36 9.25 -7.40 -3.62
C ARG A 36 8.81 -7.43 -5.08
N ASN A 37 9.65 -7.99 -5.95
CA ASN A 37 9.39 -8.10 -7.39
C ASN A 37 8.79 -9.46 -7.79
N THR A 38 8.59 -10.37 -6.82
CA THR A 38 8.04 -11.71 -7.04
C THR A 38 6.97 -12.01 -6.00
N VAL A 39 5.92 -12.70 -6.42
CA VAL A 39 4.80 -13.13 -5.58
C VAL A 39 4.67 -14.63 -5.71
N SER A 40 4.75 -15.38 -4.61
CA SER A 40 4.42 -16.81 -4.59
C SER A 40 2.96 -17.03 -4.17
N HIS A 41 2.45 -18.26 -4.32
CA HIS A 41 1.11 -18.62 -3.81
C HIS A 41 0.96 -18.39 -2.30
N GLU A 42 2.06 -18.44 -1.56
CA GLU A 42 2.11 -18.28 -0.11
C GLU A 42 1.82 -16.82 0.32
N ASP A 43 2.16 -15.89 -0.57
CA ASP A 43 1.92 -14.46 -0.43
C ASP A 43 0.47 -14.08 -0.72
N TRP A 44 -0.34 -15.00 -1.25
CA TRP A 44 -1.73 -14.70 -1.56
C TRP A 44 -2.51 -14.42 -0.27
N PRO A 45 -3.38 -13.40 -0.30
CA PRO A 45 -4.28 -13.15 0.80
C PRO A 45 -5.23 -14.34 0.94
N LYS A 46 -5.40 -14.84 2.17
CA LYS A 46 -6.44 -15.81 2.47
C LYS A 46 -7.81 -15.15 2.38
N MET A 47 -8.85 -15.96 2.30
CA MET A 47 -10.23 -15.48 2.30
C MET A 47 -10.49 -14.55 3.50
N MET A 48 -11.09 -13.39 3.23
CA MET A 48 -11.37 -12.33 4.21
C MET A 48 -10.14 -11.64 4.84
N GLU A 49 -8.92 -11.90 4.37
CA GLU A 49 -7.79 -11.05 4.76
C GLU A 49 -7.92 -9.68 4.07
N GLY A 50 -7.64 -8.62 4.85
CA GLY A 50 -7.72 -7.24 4.40
C GLY A 50 -6.40 -6.51 4.61
N LEU A 51 -6.12 -5.56 3.72
CA LEU A 51 -4.98 -4.66 3.83
C LEU A 51 -5.51 -3.30 4.26
N PHE A 52 -5.00 -2.78 5.38
CA PHE A 52 -5.29 -1.41 5.80
C PHE A 52 -4.11 -0.53 5.44
N VAL A 53 -4.35 0.58 4.74
CA VAL A 53 -3.31 1.46 4.21
C VAL A 53 -3.65 2.92 4.49
N TRP A 54 -2.66 3.71 4.87
CA TRP A 54 -2.80 5.14 5.03
C TRP A 54 -1.48 5.86 4.72
N PHE A 55 -1.57 7.17 4.55
CA PHE A 55 -0.41 8.03 4.35
C PHE A 55 -0.29 8.99 5.53
N GLU A 56 0.94 9.22 5.97
CA GLU A 56 1.27 10.27 6.95
C GLU A 56 2.05 11.37 6.24
N GLY A 57 1.53 12.60 6.30
CA GLY A 57 2.08 13.78 5.64
C GLY A 57 1.17 14.37 4.56
N ASP A 58 1.26 15.69 4.37
CA ASP A 58 0.34 16.45 3.52
C ASP A 58 0.76 16.50 2.04
N VAL A 59 1.98 16.04 1.74
CA VAL A 59 2.55 16.03 0.39
C VAL A 59 2.93 14.61 0.02
N PHE A 60 2.34 14.05 -1.04
CA PHE A 60 2.55 12.66 -1.45
C PHE A 60 4.03 12.25 -1.52
N LEU A 61 4.88 13.03 -2.20
CA LEU A 61 6.31 12.72 -2.38
C LEU A 61 7.12 12.74 -1.08
N GLU A 62 6.60 13.39 -0.03
CA GLU A 62 7.25 13.50 1.28
C GLU A 62 6.57 12.62 2.34
N SER A 63 5.46 11.99 1.96
CA SER A 63 4.65 11.18 2.86
C SER A 63 5.29 9.84 3.16
N LYS A 64 4.94 9.29 4.33
CA LYS A 64 5.16 7.90 4.68
C LYS A 64 3.91 7.11 4.36
N LEU A 65 4.06 6.08 3.53
CA LEU A 65 3.05 5.04 3.38
C LEU A 65 3.13 4.10 4.58
N LYS A 66 2.00 3.84 5.22
CA LYS A 66 1.89 2.83 6.27
C LYS A 66 0.81 1.83 5.93
N TRP A 67 1.03 0.59 6.37
CA TRP A 67 0.03 -0.46 6.20
C TRP A 67 0.06 -1.49 7.32
N ILE A 68 -1.09 -2.12 7.54
CA ILE A 68 -1.23 -3.28 8.41
C ILE A 68 -1.60 -4.48 7.55
N TRP A 69 -0.80 -5.53 7.64
CA TRP A 69 -1.07 -6.82 7.01
C TRP A 69 -0.82 -7.95 8.01
N ARG A 70 -1.82 -8.82 8.23
CA ARG A 70 -1.74 -9.92 9.22
C ARG A 70 -1.27 -9.46 10.62
N GLY A 71 -1.73 -8.29 11.04
CA GLY A 71 -1.36 -7.67 12.33
C GLY A 71 0.04 -7.05 12.38
N GLN A 72 0.82 -7.12 11.30
CA GLN A 72 2.13 -6.49 11.19
C GLN A 72 2.00 -5.08 10.63
N VAL A 73 2.47 -4.09 11.40
CA VAL A 73 2.57 -2.69 10.96
C VAL A 73 3.87 -2.54 10.18
N ASN A 74 3.78 -1.93 9.01
CA ASN A 74 4.92 -1.67 8.15
C ASN A 74 4.86 -0.21 7.67
N GLU A 75 6.02 0.32 7.27
CA GLU A 75 6.11 1.66 6.70
C GLU A 75 7.14 1.75 5.57
N LEU A 76 6.94 2.73 4.71
CA LEU A 76 7.78 3.04 3.55
C LEU A 76 7.80 4.55 3.33
N SER A 77 8.99 5.12 3.10
CA SER A 77 9.13 6.50 2.60
C SER A 77 8.87 6.53 1.09
N ILE A 78 7.90 7.34 0.64
CA ILE A 78 7.59 7.47 -0.80
C ILE A 78 8.79 8.03 -1.58
N ARG A 79 9.52 8.97 -0.97
CA ARG A 79 10.75 9.53 -1.55
C ARG A 79 11.81 8.46 -1.81
N GLU A 80 12.06 7.61 -0.83
CA GLU A 80 13.05 6.53 -0.95
C GLU A 80 12.61 5.47 -1.95
N PHE A 81 11.31 5.13 -1.93
CA PHE A 81 10.73 4.18 -2.88
C PHE A 81 10.94 4.61 -4.34
N GLN A 82 10.63 5.87 -4.67
CA GLN A 82 10.84 6.37 -6.04
C GLN A 82 12.30 6.37 -6.47
N ASN A 83 13.23 6.58 -5.54
CA ASN A 83 14.66 6.53 -5.85
C ASN A 83 15.12 5.10 -6.12
N LEU A 84 14.59 4.10 -5.41
CA LEU A 84 14.88 2.69 -5.65
C LEU A 84 14.34 2.20 -7.00
N GLU A 85 13.17 2.67 -7.44
CA GLU A 85 12.65 2.35 -8.78
C GLU A 85 13.46 3.00 -9.91
N LYS A 86 14.07 4.16 -9.68
CA LYS A 86 14.92 4.82 -10.71
C LYS A 86 16.27 4.13 -10.93
N ILE A 87 16.71 3.30 -9.99
CA ILE A 87 18.03 2.64 -10.02
C ILE A 87 17.93 1.19 -10.52
N LYS A 88 16.72 0.61 -10.56
CA LYS A 88 16.43 -0.70 -11.18
C LYS A 88 16.15 -0.56 -12.68
#